data_AF-M3EA98-F1
#
_entry.id   AF-M3EA98-F1
#
_cell.length_a   1.000
_cell.length_b   1.000
_cell.length_c   1.000
_cell.angle_alpha   90.00
_cell.angle_beta   90.00
_cell.angle_gamma   90.00
#
_symmetry.space_group_name_H-M   'P 1'
#
loop_
_entity.id
_entity.type
_entity.pdbx_description
1 polymer ?
#
loop_
_entity_poly.entity_id
_entity_poly.type
_entity_poly.pdbx_seq_one_letter_code
_entity_poly.pdbx_strand_id
1 'polypeptide(L)'
;MRPPRPSPTPKGLRRLTSRLRPSWSSRLRRTLLALLVATAVVAPVSAAARPRIPAPPPAPLAAPTPTTLRSTYEANRANAAEAARMADAHGDRSRAATDRWLAAPTRRLLMFDGRGPGQAVEVLGDLLKADHLAVLVPGSDTSLDTYHRFHRAAQALHDRTGPDTAVIAWLGYETPGTISTTVLTPTRAEQAAPHLRTFLRELRALVGDSAGLTVLCHSYGTVVCARAVTGLDGVDDVALIGSPGTGADSAAGLRTSARVWAARGTDDWIGMVPHTRADLFGTTVGFGPDPTSPSFGARVFTAGEAGHSGYFTPGSTSLDNLAHITLGARAEVTHA
;
A
#
# COMPACT_ATOMS: atom_id res chain seq x y z
N MET A 1 62.04 48.65 23.85
CA MET A 1 61.85 47.56 24.83
C MET A 1 62.16 46.23 24.16
N ARG A 2 62.99 45.41 24.81
CA ARG A 2 63.57 44.15 24.29
C ARG A 2 62.50 43.08 24.01
N PRO A 3 62.73 42.18 23.03
CA PRO A 3 61.92 40.98 22.86
C PRO A 3 62.36 39.89 23.87
N PRO A 4 61.46 39.02 24.35
CA PRO A 4 61.88 37.85 25.10
C PRO A 4 62.44 36.77 24.16
N ARG A 5 63.65 36.30 24.47
CA ARG A 5 64.32 35.14 23.86
C ARG A 5 63.70 33.81 24.36
N PRO A 6 63.86 32.71 23.60
CA PRO A 6 63.17 31.45 23.80
C PRO A 6 63.87 30.55 24.83
N SER A 7 63.10 29.70 25.50
CA SER A 7 63.59 28.59 26.34
C SER A 7 63.36 27.22 25.66
N PRO A 8 64.18 26.21 26.00
CA PRO A 8 64.54 25.13 25.08
C PRO A 8 63.61 23.91 25.13
N THR A 9 63.65 23.16 24.02
CA THR A 9 63.00 21.87 23.81
C THR A 9 63.51 20.75 24.72
N PRO A 10 62.64 19.81 25.11
CA PRO A 10 63.03 18.41 25.26
C PRO A 10 62.68 17.63 23.99
N LYS A 11 63.71 17.05 23.38
CA LYS A 11 63.59 15.96 22.40
C LYS A 11 62.90 14.77 23.06
N GLY A 12 62.02 14.10 22.33
CA GLY A 12 61.73 12.69 22.59
C GLY A 12 60.27 12.27 22.42
N LEU A 13 59.90 11.92 21.20
CA LEU A 13 59.37 10.61 20.78
C LEU A 13 58.44 10.81 19.58
N ARG A 14 58.95 10.51 18.39
CA ARG A 14 58.13 10.08 17.27
C ARG A 14 57.36 8.84 17.73
N ARG A 15 56.04 8.96 17.90
CA ARG A 15 55.11 7.83 17.73
C ARG A 15 54.23 8.15 16.54
N LEU A 16 54.62 7.58 15.41
CA LEU A 16 53.69 7.26 14.32
C LEU A 16 52.52 6.49 14.93
N THR A 17 51.36 7.12 15.02
CA THR A 17 50.09 6.39 15.12
C THR A 17 49.23 6.85 13.95
N SER A 18 49.59 6.38 12.76
CA SER A 18 48.63 6.22 11.67
C SER A 18 47.57 5.23 12.16
N ARG A 19 46.51 5.75 12.78
CA ARG A 19 45.30 4.96 12.97
C ARG A 19 44.76 4.66 11.56
N LEU A 20 45.07 3.46 11.08
CA LEU A 20 44.37 2.82 9.97
C LEU A 20 42.88 2.79 10.34
N ARG A 21 42.15 3.83 9.95
CA ARG A 21 40.70 3.74 9.81
C ARG A 21 40.49 2.90 8.56
N PRO A 22 39.92 1.70 8.64
CA PRO A 22 39.62 0.97 7.43
C PRO A 22 38.59 1.82 6.66
N SER A 23 38.98 2.30 5.47
CA SER A 23 38.06 2.97 4.54
C SER A 23 37.29 1.87 3.81
N TRP A 24 36.25 1.36 4.47
CA TRP A 24 35.30 0.50 3.79
C TRP A 24 34.64 1.33 2.70
N SER A 25 34.58 0.81 1.47
CA SER A 25 33.89 1.50 0.38
C SER A 25 32.46 1.82 0.81
N SER A 26 31.93 2.99 0.40
CA SER A 26 30.56 3.39 0.73
C SER A 26 29.55 2.31 0.30
N ARG A 27 29.86 1.56 -0.75
CA ARG A 27 29.13 0.37 -1.19
C ARG A 27 29.14 -0.72 -0.12
N LEU A 28 30.29 -1.15 0.40
CA LEU A 28 30.35 -2.20 1.43
C LEU A 28 29.62 -1.79 2.73
N ARG A 29 29.73 -0.53 3.14
CA ARG A 29 28.98 -0.01 4.31
C ARG A 29 27.48 -0.02 4.06
N ARG A 30 27.04 0.28 2.84
CA ARG A 30 25.62 0.22 2.44
C ARG A 30 25.13 -1.22 2.33
N THR A 31 25.91 -2.15 1.78
CA THR A 31 25.54 -3.58 1.75
C THR A 31 25.46 -4.17 3.14
N LEU A 32 26.36 -3.79 4.05
CA LEU A 32 26.31 -4.22 5.44
C LEU A 32 25.15 -3.59 6.22
N LEU A 33 24.78 -2.33 5.93
CA LEU A 33 23.56 -1.74 6.48
C LEU A 33 22.30 -2.43 5.94
N ALA A 34 22.26 -2.75 4.65
CA ALA A 34 21.16 -3.49 4.04
C ALA A 34 21.06 -4.92 4.59
N LEU A 35 22.20 -5.58 4.84
CA LEU A 35 22.26 -6.87 5.52
C LEU A 35 21.87 -6.76 7.00
N LEU A 36 22.18 -5.66 7.69
CA LEU A 36 21.72 -5.39 9.06
C LEU A 36 20.22 -5.13 9.13
N VAL A 37 19.64 -4.45 8.14
CA VAL A 37 18.17 -4.33 8.02
C VAL A 37 17.55 -5.69 7.69
N ALA A 38 18.18 -6.49 6.81
CA ALA A 38 17.71 -7.83 6.49
C ALA A 38 17.85 -8.83 7.65
N THR A 39 18.89 -8.71 8.48
CA THR A 39 19.13 -9.60 9.63
C THR A 39 18.39 -9.15 10.90
N ALA A 40 18.10 -7.86 11.07
CA ALA A 40 17.19 -7.37 12.11
C ALA A 40 15.73 -7.85 11.91
N VAL A 41 15.40 -8.41 10.74
CA VAL A 41 14.09 -9.01 10.43
C VAL A 41 14.05 -10.54 10.67
N VAL A 42 15.14 -11.17 11.11
CA VAL A 42 15.18 -12.63 11.38
C VAL A 42 15.06 -12.98 12.88
N ALA A 43 14.77 -12.00 13.74
CA ALA A 43 14.22 -12.32 15.05
C ALA A 43 12.70 -12.57 14.90
N PRO A 44 12.11 -13.65 15.45
CA PRO A 44 10.67 -13.74 15.57
C PRO A 44 10.25 -12.67 16.58
N VAL A 45 9.97 -11.46 16.10
CA VAL A 45 9.22 -10.49 16.89
C VAL A 45 7.83 -11.10 16.98
N SER A 46 7.61 -11.79 18.10
CA SER A 46 6.31 -12.27 18.52
C SER A 46 5.30 -11.17 18.20
N ALA A 47 4.25 -11.52 17.47
CA ALA A 47 3.07 -10.68 17.35
C ALA A 47 2.75 -10.22 18.77
N ALA A 48 3.06 -8.98 19.11
CA ALA A 48 2.55 -8.36 20.31
C ALA A 48 1.05 -8.48 20.13
N ALA A 49 0.44 -9.40 20.87
CA ALA A 49 -0.98 -9.64 20.83
C ALA A 49 -1.61 -8.34 21.30
N ARG A 50 -1.93 -7.44 20.35
CA ARG A 50 -2.71 -6.27 20.66
C ARG A 50 -3.99 -6.81 21.30
N PRO A 51 -4.37 -6.33 22.49
CA PRO A 51 -5.63 -6.74 23.08
C PRO A 51 -6.71 -6.58 22.00
N ARG A 52 -7.45 -7.65 21.73
CA ARG A 52 -8.50 -7.63 20.69
C ARG A 52 -9.52 -6.62 21.13
N ILE A 53 -9.54 -5.47 20.44
CA ILE A 53 -10.55 -4.45 20.65
C ILE A 53 -11.91 -5.12 20.42
N PRO A 54 -12.81 -5.13 21.41
CA PRO A 54 -14.13 -5.70 21.25
C PRO A 54 -14.89 -4.96 20.14
N ALA A 55 -15.49 -5.72 19.23
CA ALA A 55 -16.33 -5.21 18.17
C ALA A 55 -17.46 -6.23 17.88
N PRO A 56 -18.63 -5.78 17.39
CA PRO A 56 -19.70 -6.69 17.02
C PRO A 56 -19.26 -7.57 15.84
N PRO A 57 -19.90 -8.73 15.62
CA PRO A 57 -19.76 -9.42 14.34
C PRO A 57 -20.19 -8.49 13.18
N PRO A 58 -19.61 -8.62 11.98
CA PRO A 58 -20.02 -7.85 10.81
C PRO A 58 -21.52 -7.98 10.53
N ALA A 59 -22.09 -6.96 9.91
CA ALA A 59 -23.48 -7.00 9.48
C ALA A 59 -23.69 -8.19 8.51
N PRO A 60 -24.69 -9.06 8.73
CA PRO A 60 -24.96 -10.20 7.87
C PRO A 60 -25.65 -9.72 6.58
N LEU A 61 -24.84 -9.32 5.60
CA LEU A 61 -25.29 -8.74 4.33
C LEU A 61 -25.03 -9.71 3.18
N ALA A 62 -25.98 -9.77 2.25
CA ALA A 62 -25.75 -10.36 0.93
C ALA A 62 -24.90 -9.41 0.07
N ALA A 63 -24.38 -9.92 -1.05
CA ALA A 63 -23.72 -9.08 -2.05
C ALA A 63 -24.65 -7.92 -2.47
N PRO A 64 -24.15 -6.67 -2.51
CA PRO A 64 -24.98 -5.50 -2.80
C PRO A 64 -25.51 -5.57 -4.23
N THR A 65 -26.75 -5.13 -4.40
CA THR A 65 -27.40 -4.88 -5.70
C THR A 65 -27.74 -3.39 -5.80
N PRO A 66 -28.11 -2.87 -6.98
CA PRO A 66 -28.49 -1.46 -7.10
C PRO A 66 -29.62 -1.05 -6.14
N THR A 67 -30.55 -1.96 -5.84
CA THR A 67 -31.68 -1.70 -4.94
C THR A 67 -31.31 -1.83 -3.46
N THR A 68 -30.32 -2.65 -3.10
CA THR A 68 -29.91 -2.87 -1.69
C THR A 68 -28.70 -2.04 -1.27
N LEU A 69 -28.02 -1.37 -2.20
CA LEU A 69 -26.77 -0.64 -1.95
C LEU A 69 -26.89 0.38 -0.80
N ARG A 70 -28.00 1.12 -0.75
CA ARG A 70 -28.25 2.09 0.33
C ARG A 70 -28.38 1.41 1.69
N SER A 71 -29.12 0.31 1.78
CA SER A 71 -29.25 -0.47 3.03
C SER A 71 -27.93 -1.13 3.43
N THR A 72 -27.09 -1.54 2.47
CA THR A 72 -25.72 -2.04 2.73
C THR A 72 -24.88 -0.96 3.40
N TYR A 73 -24.91 0.28 2.89
CA TYR A 73 -24.21 1.40 3.52
C TYR A 73 -24.73 1.69 4.93
N GLU A 74 -26.04 1.71 5.12
CA GLU A 74 -26.67 1.96 6.42
C GLU A 74 -26.30 0.89 7.46
N ALA A 75 -26.34 -0.39 7.08
CA ALA A 75 -26.03 -1.50 7.96
C ALA A 75 -24.56 -1.51 8.40
N ASN A 76 -23.62 -1.27 7.48
CA ASN A 76 -22.19 -1.18 7.84
C ASN A 76 -21.89 0.03 8.72
N ARG A 77 -22.54 1.19 8.50
CA ARG A 77 -22.42 2.36 9.41
C ARG A 77 -22.98 2.07 10.80
N ALA A 78 -24.12 1.37 10.88
CA ALA A 78 -24.68 0.96 12.16
C ALA A 78 -23.75 -0.01 12.91
N ASN A 79 -23.10 -0.92 12.19
CA ASN A 79 -22.08 -1.82 12.74
C ASN A 79 -20.86 -1.03 13.26
N ALA A 80 -20.37 -0.06 12.50
CA ALA A 80 -19.30 0.85 12.93
C ALA A 80 -19.67 1.68 14.17
N ALA A 81 -20.92 2.14 14.26
CA ALA A 81 -21.40 2.85 15.45
C ALA A 81 -21.39 1.97 16.71
N GLU A 82 -21.72 0.68 16.57
CA GLU A 82 -21.64 -0.27 17.68
C GLU A 82 -20.19 -0.60 18.04
N ALA A 83 -19.32 -0.84 17.05
CA ALA A 83 -17.89 -1.00 17.27
C ALA A 83 -17.29 0.20 18.03
N ALA A 84 -17.68 1.41 17.66
CA ALA A 84 -17.25 2.63 18.36
C ALA A 84 -17.67 2.65 19.83
N ARG A 85 -18.89 2.20 20.16
CA ARG A 85 -19.36 2.10 21.56
C ARG A 85 -18.57 1.05 22.34
N MET A 86 -18.36 -0.12 21.74
CA MET A 86 -17.61 -1.21 22.37
C MET A 86 -16.14 -0.84 22.60
N ALA A 87 -15.49 -0.19 21.64
CA ALA A 87 -14.12 0.31 21.78
C ALA A 87 -14.00 1.38 22.87
N ASP A 88 -14.96 2.31 22.95
CA ASP A 88 -14.99 3.36 23.99
C ASP A 88 -15.20 2.76 25.39
N ALA A 89 -16.12 1.81 25.54
CA ALA A 89 -16.35 1.07 26.78
C ALA A 89 -15.13 0.24 27.21
N HIS A 90 -14.34 -0.23 26.23
CA HIS A 90 -13.08 -0.92 26.46
C HIS A 90 -11.90 0.03 26.78
N GLY A 91 -12.09 1.34 26.62
CA GLY A 91 -11.07 2.36 26.88
C GLY A 91 -10.18 2.71 25.68
N ASP A 92 -10.41 2.13 24.50
CA ASP A 92 -9.67 2.48 23.28
C ASP A 92 -10.33 3.67 22.56
N ARG A 93 -10.01 4.87 23.05
CA ARG A 93 -10.57 6.13 22.53
C ARG A 93 -10.14 6.41 21.08
N SER A 94 -8.94 5.99 20.70
CA SER A 94 -8.44 6.19 19.34
C SER A 94 -9.25 5.37 18.36
N ARG A 95 -9.45 4.08 18.65
CA ARG A 95 -10.29 3.22 17.82
C ARG A 95 -11.73 3.69 17.81
N ALA A 96 -12.30 4.03 18.97
CA ALA A 96 -13.66 4.54 19.06
C ALA A 96 -13.87 5.80 18.20
N ALA A 97 -12.85 6.67 18.09
CA ALA A 97 -12.91 7.85 17.24
C ALA A 97 -12.93 7.48 15.74
N THR A 98 -12.06 6.57 15.30
CA THR A 98 -12.04 6.08 13.91
C THR A 98 -13.37 5.41 13.54
N ASP A 99 -13.86 4.49 14.38
CA ASP A 99 -15.10 3.76 14.11
C ASP A 99 -16.31 4.70 14.06
N ARG A 100 -16.35 5.70 14.96
CA ARG A 100 -17.39 6.74 14.96
C ARG A 100 -17.32 7.62 13.70
N TRP A 101 -16.13 7.91 13.21
CA TRP A 101 -15.94 8.65 11.97
C TRP A 101 -16.38 7.85 10.73
N LEU A 102 -16.15 6.52 10.72
CA LEU A 102 -16.66 5.60 9.70
C LEU A 102 -18.19 5.42 9.77
N ALA A 103 -18.77 5.57 10.97
CA ALA A 103 -20.22 5.52 11.17
C ALA A 103 -20.96 6.79 10.72
N ALA A 104 -20.25 7.86 10.35
CA ALA A 104 -20.88 9.13 9.99
C ALA A 104 -21.82 8.98 8.77
N PRO A 105 -22.98 9.66 8.72
CA PRO A 105 -23.97 9.50 7.64
C PRO A 105 -23.43 9.76 6.22
N THR A 106 -22.36 10.55 6.10
CA THR A 106 -21.70 10.86 4.83
C THR A 106 -20.85 9.71 4.28
N ARG A 107 -20.54 8.70 5.10
CA ARG A 107 -19.72 7.54 4.73
C ARG A 107 -20.54 6.49 3.99
N ARG A 108 -19.96 5.89 2.95
CA ARG A 108 -20.59 4.83 2.15
C ARG A 108 -19.77 3.56 2.26
N LEU A 109 -20.18 2.65 3.14
CA LEU A 109 -19.40 1.45 3.47
C LEU A 109 -20.02 0.20 2.83
N LEU A 110 -19.31 -0.43 1.90
CA LEU A 110 -19.67 -1.74 1.34
C LEU A 110 -19.39 -2.86 2.34
N MET A 111 -18.37 -2.69 3.17
CA MET A 111 -17.98 -3.64 4.21
C MET A 111 -17.41 -2.89 5.41
N PHE A 112 -17.69 -3.38 6.61
CA PHE A 112 -17.04 -2.97 7.84
C PHE A 112 -16.90 -4.18 8.79
N ASP A 113 -15.71 -4.35 9.35
CA ASP A 113 -15.44 -5.28 10.44
C ASP A 113 -14.48 -4.60 11.44
N GLY A 114 -15.00 -4.24 12.61
CA GLY A 114 -14.19 -3.58 13.65
C GLY A 114 -13.23 -4.52 14.39
N ARG A 115 -13.33 -5.84 14.19
CA ARG A 115 -12.57 -6.84 14.95
C ARG A 115 -11.08 -6.83 14.58
N GLY A 116 -10.22 -6.93 15.59
CA GLY A 116 -8.78 -7.00 15.39
C GLY A 116 -8.22 -5.71 14.76
N PRO A 117 -7.29 -5.81 13.78
CA PRO A 117 -6.80 -4.63 13.04
C PRO A 117 -7.92 -3.89 12.30
N GLY A 118 -9.02 -4.59 12.00
CA GLY A 118 -10.22 -4.07 11.36
C GLY A 118 -10.11 -3.99 9.83
N GLN A 119 -11.27 -4.00 9.19
CA GLN A 119 -11.43 -3.95 7.74
C GLN A 119 -12.54 -2.98 7.37
N ALA A 120 -12.37 -2.27 6.26
CA ALA A 120 -13.39 -1.37 5.72
C ALA A 120 -13.25 -1.22 4.21
N VAL A 121 -14.37 -1.25 3.51
CA VAL A 121 -14.44 -0.93 2.08
C VAL A 121 -15.35 0.29 1.93
N GLU A 122 -14.73 1.45 1.71
CA GLU A 122 -15.44 2.73 1.60
C GLU A 122 -15.50 3.19 0.15
N VAL A 123 -16.64 3.74 -0.25
CA VAL A 123 -16.87 4.35 -1.56
C VAL A 123 -16.89 5.86 -1.41
N LEU A 124 -16.10 6.54 -2.24
CA LEU A 124 -16.13 7.97 -2.48
C LEU A 124 -16.73 8.18 -3.87
N GLY A 125 -17.75 9.02 -4.01
CA GLY A 125 -18.52 9.17 -5.25
C GLY A 125 -19.77 8.27 -5.32
N ASP A 126 -20.54 8.40 -6.41
CA ASP A 126 -21.78 7.64 -6.66
C ASP A 126 -21.51 6.39 -7.50
N LEU A 127 -21.48 5.23 -6.84
CA LEU A 127 -21.09 3.95 -7.45
C LEU A 127 -21.96 3.54 -8.64
N LEU A 128 -23.25 3.89 -8.63
CA LEU A 128 -24.19 3.47 -9.68
C LEU A 128 -24.25 4.45 -10.86
N LYS A 129 -23.57 5.59 -10.77
CA LYS A 129 -23.54 6.63 -11.81
C LYS A 129 -22.14 6.92 -12.34
N ALA A 130 -21.12 6.36 -11.72
CA ALA A 130 -19.75 6.61 -12.12
C ALA A 130 -19.44 5.93 -13.46
N ASP A 131 -18.83 6.69 -14.37
CA ASP A 131 -18.28 6.18 -15.62
C ASP A 131 -16.89 5.55 -15.41
N HIS A 132 -16.22 5.95 -14.32
CA HIS A 132 -14.89 5.46 -13.94
C HIS A 132 -14.88 4.94 -12.50
N LEU A 133 -14.31 3.76 -12.32
CA LEU A 133 -14.15 3.10 -11.03
C LEU A 133 -12.67 2.92 -10.74
N ALA A 134 -12.24 3.32 -9.54
CA ALA A 134 -10.90 3.04 -9.04
C ALA A 134 -10.98 2.22 -7.76
N VAL A 135 -10.39 1.03 -7.74
CA VAL A 135 -10.21 0.25 -6.52
C VAL A 135 -8.79 0.46 -6.02
N LEU A 136 -8.64 1.18 -4.92
CA LEU A 136 -7.37 1.41 -4.27
C LEU A 136 -7.09 0.28 -3.25
N VAL A 137 -5.97 -0.41 -3.42
CA VAL A 137 -5.53 -1.52 -2.57
C VAL A 137 -4.28 -1.08 -1.79
N PRO A 138 -4.34 -1.08 -0.44
CA PRO A 138 -3.25 -0.57 0.39
C PRO A 138 -2.08 -1.54 0.47
N GLY A 139 -0.97 -1.04 0.99
CA GLY A 139 0.16 -1.84 1.43
C GLY A 139 0.14 -2.20 2.92
N SER A 140 1.31 -2.55 3.45
CA SER A 140 1.57 -2.89 4.85
C SER A 140 1.14 -1.78 5.83
N ASP A 141 0.97 -2.16 7.11
CA ASP A 141 0.59 -1.27 8.22
C ASP A 141 -0.71 -0.46 8.01
N THR A 142 -1.55 -0.88 7.06
CA THR A 142 -2.88 -0.28 6.87
C THR A 142 -3.90 -1.07 7.69
N SER A 143 -4.59 -0.37 8.58
CA SER A 143 -5.59 -0.90 9.51
C SER A 143 -6.63 0.19 9.78
N LEU A 144 -7.66 -0.11 10.57
CA LEU A 144 -8.59 0.93 11.01
C LEU A 144 -7.90 2.02 11.85
N ASP A 145 -6.81 1.69 12.58
CA ASP A 145 -6.04 2.68 13.35
C ASP A 145 -5.31 3.69 12.46
N THR A 146 -4.98 3.30 11.22
CA THR A 146 -4.26 4.13 10.24
C THR A 146 -5.17 4.57 9.08
N TYR A 147 -6.47 4.30 9.17
CA TYR A 147 -7.42 4.43 8.06
C TYR A 147 -7.52 5.86 7.52
N HIS A 148 -7.42 6.88 8.37
CA HIS A 148 -7.47 8.27 7.92
C HIS A 148 -6.41 8.60 6.85
N ARG A 149 -5.22 7.97 6.90
CA ARG A 149 -4.20 8.15 5.86
C ARG A 149 -4.65 7.53 4.55
N PHE A 150 -5.20 6.32 4.62
CA PHE A 150 -5.68 5.59 3.45
C PHE A 150 -6.89 6.27 2.81
N HIS A 151 -7.83 6.75 3.62
CA HIS A 151 -8.94 7.58 3.16
C HIS A 151 -8.47 8.84 2.42
N ARG A 152 -7.48 9.56 2.95
CA ARG A 152 -6.94 10.76 2.28
C ARG A 152 -6.38 10.45 0.90
N ALA A 153 -5.75 9.29 0.70
CA ALA A 153 -5.26 8.88 -0.62
C ALA A 153 -6.43 8.64 -1.60
N ALA A 154 -7.47 7.92 -1.17
CA ALA A 154 -8.67 7.70 -1.97
C ALA A 154 -9.41 9.02 -2.27
N GLN A 155 -9.48 9.92 -1.27
CA GLN A 155 -10.08 11.24 -1.42
C GLN A 155 -9.31 12.12 -2.41
N ALA A 156 -7.98 12.18 -2.31
CA ALA A 156 -7.17 12.94 -3.25
C ALA A 156 -7.35 12.46 -4.69
N LEU A 157 -7.48 11.16 -4.91
CA LEU A 157 -7.80 10.61 -6.23
C LEU A 157 -9.21 11.01 -6.68
N HIS A 158 -10.21 10.89 -5.81
CA HIS A 158 -11.59 11.27 -6.15
C HIS A 158 -11.68 12.76 -6.50
N ASP A 159 -11.08 13.62 -5.68
CA ASP A 159 -11.05 15.06 -5.90
C ASP A 159 -10.34 15.41 -7.23
N ARG A 160 -9.29 14.66 -7.58
CA ARG A 160 -8.54 14.88 -8.83
C ARG A 160 -9.26 14.36 -10.08
N THR A 161 -10.04 13.29 -9.95
CA THR A 161 -10.75 12.65 -11.07
C THR A 161 -12.15 13.24 -11.30
N GLY A 162 -12.77 13.81 -10.27
CA GLY A 162 -14.04 14.50 -10.38
C GLY A 162 -15.27 13.62 -10.10
N PRO A 163 -16.48 14.19 -10.26
CA PRO A 163 -17.73 13.58 -9.78
C PRO A 163 -18.17 12.33 -10.53
N ASP A 164 -17.71 12.14 -11.78
CA ASP A 164 -18.04 10.98 -12.62
C ASP A 164 -17.20 9.73 -12.27
N THR A 165 -16.33 9.84 -11.25
CA THR A 165 -15.51 8.75 -10.75
C THR A 165 -15.97 8.30 -9.36
N ALA A 166 -16.07 6.99 -9.15
CA ALA A 166 -16.17 6.41 -7.81
C ALA A 166 -14.82 5.76 -7.42
N VAL A 167 -14.26 6.20 -6.30
CA VAL A 167 -13.03 5.63 -5.73
C VAL A 167 -13.38 4.77 -4.53
N ILE A 168 -12.91 3.53 -4.55
CA ILE A 168 -13.15 2.52 -3.52
C ILE A 168 -11.85 2.31 -2.75
N ALA A 169 -11.83 2.73 -1.49
CA ALA A 169 -10.75 2.44 -0.56
C ALA A 169 -10.93 1.02 -0.01
N TRP A 170 -10.25 0.04 -0.61
CA TRP A 170 -10.44 -1.38 -0.29
C TRP A 170 -9.46 -1.88 0.77
N LEU A 171 -9.81 -1.76 2.05
CA LEU A 171 -9.11 -2.43 3.15
C LEU A 171 -9.85 -3.74 3.50
N GLY A 172 -9.76 -4.71 2.58
CA GLY A 172 -10.49 -5.99 2.66
C GLY A 172 -9.69 -7.18 3.21
N TYR A 173 -8.51 -6.95 3.77
CA TYR A 173 -7.63 -8.00 4.28
C TYR A 173 -6.79 -7.51 5.47
N GLU A 174 -6.23 -8.44 6.24
CA GLU A 174 -5.25 -8.11 7.27
C GLU A 174 -3.89 -7.84 6.62
N THR A 175 -3.50 -6.56 6.55
CA THR A 175 -2.23 -6.15 5.97
C THR A 175 -1.05 -6.66 6.81
N PRO A 176 0.09 -7.01 6.17
CA PRO A 176 1.28 -7.39 6.92
C PRO A 176 1.81 -6.19 7.71
N GLY A 177 2.43 -6.46 8.87
CA GLY A 177 3.20 -5.45 9.59
C GLY A 177 4.56 -5.22 8.92
N THR A 178 5.03 -3.97 8.81
CA THR A 178 6.30 -3.66 8.12
C THR A 178 7.54 -4.24 8.83
N ILE A 179 7.46 -4.51 10.14
CA ILE A 179 8.51 -5.18 10.93
C ILE A 179 8.16 -6.66 11.13
N SER A 180 7.70 -7.33 10.09
CA SER A 180 7.40 -8.76 10.11
C SER A 180 7.99 -9.43 8.90
N THR A 181 8.48 -10.66 9.04
CA THR A 181 8.88 -11.50 7.90
C THR A 181 7.76 -11.67 6.88
N THR A 182 6.50 -11.52 7.30
CA THR A 182 5.32 -11.60 6.41
C THR A 182 5.28 -10.53 5.31
N VAL A 183 5.96 -9.39 5.49
CA VAL A 183 6.07 -8.37 4.42
C VAL A 183 7.01 -8.82 3.30
N LEU A 184 7.86 -9.82 3.56
CA LEU A 184 8.83 -10.37 2.62
C LEU A 184 8.35 -11.68 1.97
N THR A 185 7.20 -12.21 2.39
CA THR A 185 6.64 -13.46 1.86
C THR A 185 5.28 -13.23 1.19
N PRO A 186 4.90 -14.09 0.23
CA PRO A 186 3.63 -13.94 -0.48
C PRO A 186 2.39 -14.38 0.29
N THR A 187 2.53 -14.96 1.49
CA THR A 187 1.44 -15.64 2.22
C THR A 187 0.24 -14.74 2.50
N ARG A 188 0.44 -13.47 2.93
CA ARG A 188 -0.68 -12.54 3.15
C ARG A 188 -1.39 -12.20 1.84
N ALA A 189 -0.64 -12.07 0.76
CA ALA A 189 -1.21 -11.85 -0.56
C ALA A 189 -1.99 -13.06 -1.08
N GLU A 190 -1.55 -14.29 -0.79
CA GLU A 190 -2.29 -15.51 -1.11
C GLU A 190 -3.64 -15.59 -0.40
N GLN A 191 -3.71 -15.12 0.84
CA GLN A 191 -4.95 -15.06 1.62
C GLN A 191 -5.87 -13.92 1.15
N ALA A 192 -5.29 -12.77 0.80
CA ALA A 192 -6.05 -11.56 0.42
C ALA A 192 -6.58 -11.61 -1.02
N ALA A 193 -5.84 -12.21 -1.95
CA ALA A 193 -6.18 -12.18 -3.38
C ALA A 193 -7.54 -12.80 -3.73
N PRO A 194 -7.99 -13.93 -3.14
CA PRO A 194 -9.33 -14.45 -3.34
C PRO A 194 -10.42 -13.45 -2.95
N HIS A 195 -10.24 -12.71 -1.85
CA HIS A 195 -11.21 -11.71 -1.39
C HIS A 195 -11.28 -10.53 -2.36
N LEU A 196 -10.13 -10.00 -2.80
CA LEU A 196 -10.08 -8.93 -3.79
C LEU A 196 -10.73 -9.37 -5.11
N ARG A 197 -10.42 -10.59 -5.57
CA ARG A 197 -10.98 -11.13 -6.81
C ARG A 197 -12.50 -11.29 -6.73
N THR A 198 -13.03 -11.78 -5.61
CA THR A 198 -14.48 -11.85 -5.39
C THR A 198 -15.09 -10.46 -5.37
N PHE A 199 -14.48 -9.51 -4.64
CA PHE A 199 -14.94 -8.13 -4.61
C PHE A 199 -15.00 -7.50 -6.01
N LEU A 200 -13.96 -7.67 -6.84
CA LEU A 200 -13.94 -7.13 -8.20
C LEU A 200 -15.05 -7.73 -9.09
N ARG A 201 -15.34 -9.02 -8.97
CA ARG A 201 -16.46 -9.64 -9.69
C ARG A 201 -17.82 -9.13 -9.22
N GLU A 202 -18.01 -9.02 -7.91
CA GLU A 202 -19.26 -8.50 -7.33
C GLU A 202 -19.47 -7.02 -7.67
N LEU A 203 -18.40 -6.22 -7.63
CA LEU A 203 -18.41 -4.84 -8.09
C LEU A 203 -18.85 -4.78 -9.55
N ARG A 204 -18.28 -5.63 -10.41
CA ARG A 204 -18.65 -5.67 -11.82
C ARG A 204 -20.10 -6.09 -12.04
N ALA A 205 -20.59 -7.07 -11.29
CA ALA A 205 -22.00 -7.47 -11.32
C ALA A 205 -22.96 -6.37 -10.83
N LEU A 206 -22.51 -5.51 -9.90
CA LEU A 206 -23.28 -4.40 -9.35
C LEU A 206 -23.40 -3.22 -10.34
N VAL A 207 -22.32 -2.88 -11.03
CA VAL A 207 -22.21 -1.65 -11.84
C VAL A 207 -22.29 -1.89 -13.35
N GLY A 208 -22.13 -3.13 -13.80
CA GLY A 208 -22.08 -3.50 -15.22
C GLY A 208 -20.73 -3.21 -15.89
N ASP A 209 -20.63 -3.52 -17.18
CA ASP A 209 -19.38 -3.45 -17.97
C ASP A 209 -19.13 -2.08 -18.63
N SER A 210 -20.07 -1.14 -18.54
CA SER A 210 -19.94 0.17 -19.20
C SER A 210 -18.93 1.10 -18.52
N ALA A 211 -18.75 0.97 -17.20
CA ALA A 211 -17.81 1.79 -16.44
C ALA A 211 -16.38 1.21 -16.54
N GLY A 212 -15.39 2.07 -16.79
CA GLY A 212 -13.99 1.65 -16.76
C GLY A 212 -13.56 1.28 -15.34
N LEU A 213 -12.88 0.14 -15.15
CA LEU A 213 -12.38 -0.29 -13.83
C LEU A 213 -10.86 -0.34 -13.79
N THR A 214 -10.30 0.50 -12.95
CA THR A 214 -8.86 0.55 -12.65
C THR A 214 -8.61 0.01 -11.25
N VAL A 215 -7.60 -0.85 -11.10
CA VAL A 215 -7.11 -1.30 -9.78
C VAL A 215 -5.76 -0.65 -9.50
N LEU A 216 -5.71 0.19 -8.46
CA LEU A 216 -4.53 0.93 -8.05
C LEU A 216 -3.91 0.25 -6.83
N CYS A 217 -2.69 -0.22 -6.95
CA CYS A 217 -2.08 -1.13 -5.99
C CYS A 217 -0.81 -0.51 -5.44
N HIS A 218 -0.77 -0.32 -4.12
CA HIS A 218 0.34 0.34 -3.46
C HIS A 218 1.17 -0.62 -2.61
N SER A 219 2.51 -0.55 -2.75
CA SER A 219 3.44 -1.31 -1.92
C SER A 219 3.09 -2.81 -1.90
N TYR A 220 2.96 -3.46 -0.74
CA TYR A 220 2.55 -4.88 -0.67
C TYR A 220 1.23 -5.19 -1.40
N GLY A 221 0.34 -4.20 -1.56
CA GLY A 221 -0.89 -4.33 -2.33
C GLY A 221 -0.66 -4.74 -3.80
N THR A 222 0.51 -4.45 -4.37
CA THR A 222 0.87 -4.90 -5.74
C THR A 222 0.97 -6.42 -5.84
N VAL A 223 1.42 -7.08 -4.78
CA VAL A 223 1.52 -8.54 -4.66
C VAL A 223 0.13 -9.19 -4.56
N VAL A 224 -0.79 -8.52 -3.86
CA VAL A 224 -2.21 -8.91 -3.74
C VAL A 224 -2.91 -8.77 -5.08
N CYS A 225 -2.81 -7.59 -5.70
CA CYS A 225 -3.44 -7.29 -6.98
C CYS A 225 -2.98 -8.23 -8.08
N ALA A 226 -1.67 -8.42 -8.23
CA ALA A 226 -1.07 -9.32 -9.22
C ALA A 226 -1.69 -10.73 -9.18
N ARG A 227 -1.93 -11.26 -7.97
CA ARG A 227 -2.61 -12.55 -7.79
C ARG A 227 -4.11 -12.46 -8.09
N ALA A 228 -4.77 -11.40 -7.62
CA ALA A 228 -6.22 -11.25 -7.77
C ALA A 228 -6.67 -11.11 -9.24
N VAL A 229 -5.86 -10.44 -10.08
CA VAL A 229 -6.20 -10.18 -11.49
C VAL A 229 -5.83 -11.31 -12.44
N THR A 230 -5.15 -12.36 -11.95
CA THR A 230 -4.82 -13.55 -12.76
C THR A 230 -6.09 -14.22 -13.28
N GLY A 231 -6.25 -14.24 -14.61
CA GLY A 231 -7.42 -14.82 -15.28
C GLY A 231 -8.75 -14.13 -14.93
N LEU A 232 -8.70 -12.88 -14.46
CA LEU A 232 -9.87 -12.07 -14.17
C LEU A 232 -10.13 -11.13 -15.35
N ASP A 233 -11.35 -11.19 -15.89
CA ASP A 233 -11.84 -10.24 -16.90
C ASP A 233 -12.56 -9.05 -16.25
N GLY A 234 -12.80 -8.00 -17.04
CA GLY A 234 -13.53 -6.82 -16.58
C GLY A 234 -12.69 -5.84 -15.74
N VAL A 235 -11.36 -5.96 -15.75
CA VAL A 235 -10.43 -4.93 -15.26
C VAL A 235 -9.68 -4.35 -16.46
N ASP A 236 -9.73 -3.03 -16.62
CA ASP A 236 -9.16 -2.34 -17.78
C ASP A 236 -7.68 -2.02 -17.59
N ASP A 237 -7.34 -1.55 -16.39
CA ASP A 237 -6.01 -1.06 -16.06
C ASP A 237 -5.63 -1.47 -14.63
N VAL A 238 -4.37 -1.85 -14.43
CA VAL A 238 -3.78 -2.13 -13.12
C VAL A 238 -2.55 -1.25 -12.97
N ALA A 239 -2.50 -0.42 -11.93
CA ALA A 239 -1.33 0.41 -11.63
C ALA A 239 -0.58 -0.12 -10.40
N LEU A 240 0.69 -0.45 -10.60
CA LEU A 240 1.58 -0.97 -9.57
C LEU A 240 2.53 0.15 -9.10
N ILE A 241 2.27 0.73 -7.94
CA ILE A 241 3.04 1.88 -7.42
C ILE A 241 3.79 1.55 -6.13
N GLY A 242 5.04 2.00 -6.05
CA GLY A 242 5.90 1.75 -4.89
C GLY A 242 6.11 0.25 -4.64
N SER A 243 6.15 -0.55 -5.70
CA SER A 243 6.04 -2.00 -5.63
C SER A 243 7.33 -2.66 -5.13
N PRO A 244 7.28 -3.60 -4.17
CA PRO A 244 8.42 -4.49 -3.88
C PRO A 244 8.60 -5.59 -4.94
N GLY A 245 7.64 -5.72 -5.88
CA GLY A 245 7.51 -6.79 -6.88
C GLY A 245 6.07 -7.30 -6.92
N THR A 246 5.78 -8.31 -7.75
CA THR A 246 4.41 -8.85 -7.90
C THR A 246 4.30 -10.33 -7.56
N GLY A 247 5.44 -11.03 -7.45
CA GLY A 247 5.52 -12.49 -7.43
C GLY A 247 5.47 -13.12 -8.83
N ALA A 248 5.29 -12.33 -9.89
CA ALA A 248 5.43 -12.78 -11.28
C ALA A 248 6.74 -12.24 -11.88
N ASP A 249 7.28 -12.97 -12.87
CA ASP A 249 8.55 -12.61 -13.50
C ASP A 249 8.37 -11.53 -14.61
N SER A 250 7.14 -11.31 -15.07
CA SER A 250 6.80 -10.29 -16.08
C SER A 250 5.32 -9.89 -16.00
N ALA A 251 4.97 -8.77 -16.64
CA ALA A 251 3.59 -8.30 -16.81
C ALA A 251 2.73 -9.33 -17.56
N ALA A 252 3.28 -10.00 -18.59
CA ALA A 252 2.60 -11.09 -19.27
C ALA A 252 2.38 -12.30 -18.34
N GLY A 253 3.31 -12.56 -17.40
CA GLY A 253 3.19 -13.59 -16.38
C GLY A 253 2.04 -13.38 -15.38
N LEU A 254 1.51 -12.16 -15.27
CA LEU A 254 0.29 -11.88 -14.48
C LEU A 254 -0.95 -12.53 -15.08
N ARG A 255 -0.93 -12.90 -16.39
CA ARG A 255 -2.04 -13.55 -17.09
C ARG A 255 -3.37 -12.79 -16.91
N THR A 256 -3.31 -11.48 -17.07
CA THR A 256 -4.47 -10.57 -17.05
C THR A 256 -4.64 -9.93 -18.42
N SER A 257 -5.88 -9.62 -18.80
CA SER A 257 -6.21 -8.81 -19.98
C SER A 257 -6.03 -7.31 -19.73
N ALA A 258 -5.91 -6.89 -18.47
CA ALA A 258 -5.71 -5.49 -18.08
C ALA A 258 -4.38 -4.95 -18.59
N ARG A 259 -4.34 -3.65 -18.92
CA ARG A 259 -3.07 -2.94 -19.14
C ARG A 259 -2.36 -2.77 -17.81
N VAL A 260 -1.10 -3.18 -17.77
CA VAL A 260 -0.27 -3.10 -16.57
C VAL A 260 0.59 -1.84 -16.63
N TRP A 261 0.38 -0.95 -15.67
CA TRP A 261 1.16 0.26 -15.44
C TRP A 261 2.05 0.10 -14.21
N ALA A 262 3.20 0.76 -14.20
CA ALA A 262 4.09 0.76 -13.05
C ALA A 262 4.75 2.12 -12.84
N ALA A 263 4.94 2.51 -11.59
CA ALA A 263 5.76 3.67 -11.26
C ALA A 263 6.46 3.54 -9.90
N ARG A 264 7.65 4.11 -9.84
CA ARG A 264 8.44 4.27 -8.62
C ARG A 264 8.86 5.73 -8.51
N GLY A 265 8.51 6.41 -7.42
CA GLY A 265 8.97 7.77 -7.20
C GLY A 265 10.47 7.77 -6.90
N THR A 266 11.17 8.85 -7.25
CA THR A 266 12.63 8.92 -7.11
C THR A 266 13.09 8.86 -5.66
N ASP A 267 12.23 9.29 -4.74
CA ASP A 267 12.48 9.33 -3.30
C ASP A 267 11.88 8.11 -2.57
N ASP A 268 11.33 7.15 -3.32
CA ASP A 268 10.81 5.92 -2.74
C ASP A 268 11.95 4.97 -2.33
N TRP A 269 12.07 4.74 -1.02
CA TRP A 269 13.02 3.81 -0.43
C TRP A 269 12.87 2.37 -0.93
N ILE A 270 11.72 2.02 -1.52
CA ILE A 270 11.50 0.68 -2.11
C ILE A 270 12.53 0.35 -3.19
N GLY A 271 13.10 1.36 -3.85
CA GLY A 271 14.20 1.16 -4.81
C GLY A 271 15.48 0.58 -4.19
N MET A 272 15.59 0.56 -2.86
CA MET A 272 16.67 -0.09 -2.12
C MET A 272 16.37 -1.54 -1.76
N VAL A 273 15.13 -2.01 -1.93
CA VAL A 273 14.74 -3.39 -1.64
C VAL A 273 15.28 -4.30 -2.74
N PRO A 274 15.89 -5.46 -2.40
CA PRO A 274 16.29 -6.44 -3.40
C PRO A 274 15.06 -7.01 -4.14
N HIS A 275 14.88 -6.59 -5.40
CA HIS A 275 13.84 -7.08 -6.31
C HIS A 275 14.17 -8.46 -6.87
N THR A 276 14.29 -9.42 -5.98
CA THR A 276 14.61 -10.82 -6.26
C THR A 276 13.62 -11.72 -5.57
N ARG A 277 13.47 -12.95 -6.07
CA ARG A 277 12.69 -14.01 -5.42
C ARG A 277 13.60 -15.20 -5.20
N ALA A 278 13.59 -15.75 -4.00
CA ALA A 278 14.37 -16.94 -3.66
C ALA A 278 13.57 -17.86 -2.75
N ASP A 279 13.67 -19.17 -2.97
CA ASP A 279 13.12 -20.17 -2.08
C ASP A 279 14.16 -20.53 -1.02
N LEU A 280 13.87 -20.20 0.22
CA LEU A 280 14.74 -20.39 1.37
C LEU A 280 14.02 -21.30 2.38
N PHE A 281 14.55 -22.51 2.58
CA PHE A 281 13.99 -23.48 3.54
C PHE A 281 12.49 -23.76 3.35
N GLY A 282 12.03 -23.84 2.09
CA GLY A 282 10.62 -24.07 1.76
C GLY A 282 9.72 -22.83 1.86
N THR A 283 10.28 -21.65 2.13
CA THR A 283 9.57 -20.37 2.13
C THR A 283 10.07 -19.48 1.00
N THR A 284 9.16 -19.00 0.14
CA THR A 284 9.49 -18.01 -0.88
C THR A 284 9.66 -16.63 -0.23
N VAL A 285 10.84 -16.04 -0.42
CA VAL A 285 11.18 -14.69 0.05
C VAL A 285 11.40 -13.77 -1.15
N GLY A 286 10.81 -12.59 -1.07
CA GLY A 286 10.86 -11.57 -2.12
C GLY A 286 9.83 -11.80 -3.23
N PHE A 287 9.67 -10.78 -4.08
CA PHE A 287 8.52 -10.68 -5.00
C PHE A 287 8.94 -10.60 -6.47
N GLY A 288 10.18 -10.96 -6.77
CA GLY A 288 10.70 -10.97 -8.13
C GLY A 288 11.03 -9.57 -8.65
N PRO A 289 11.04 -9.36 -9.98
CA PRO A 289 11.54 -8.14 -10.60
C PRO A 289 10.78 -6.87 -10.19
N ASP A 290 11.49 -5.73 -10.22
CA ASP A 290 10.90 -4.39 -10.12
C ASP A 290 9.93 -4.18 -11.30
N PRO A 291 8.65 -3.87 -11.08
CA PRO A 291 7.70 -3.63 -12.16
C PRO A 291 8.05 -2.45 -13.06
N THR A 292 8.93 -1.55 -12.62
CA THR A 292 9.46 -0.45 -13.43
C THR A 292 10.65 -0.86 -14.30
N SER A 293 11.21 -2.07 -14.12
CA SER A 293 12.27 -2.59 -14.97
C SER A 293 11.74 -2.85 -16.40
N PRO A 294 12.49 -2.48 -17.45
CA PRO A 294 12.13 -2.83 -18.83
C PRO A 294 11.89 -4.34 -19.04
N SER A 295 12.60 -5.20 -18.30
CA SER A 295 12.44 -6.66 -18.38
C SER A 295 11.09 -7.16 -17.87
N PHE A 296 10.42 -6.39 -17.00
CA PHE A 296 9.09 -6.76 -16.50
C PHE A 296 8.01 -6.51 -17.56
N GLY A 297 8.17 -5.47 -18.39
CA GLY A 297 7.27 -5.20 -19.52
C GLY A 297 5.97 -4.46 -19.17
N ALA A 298 5.91 -3.78 -18.02
CA ALA A 298 4.81 -2.85 -17.73
C ALA A 298 4.98 -1.51 -18.46
N ARG A 299 3.89 -0.75 -18.56
CA ARG A 299 3.89 0.64 -19.03
C ARG A 299 4.36 1.55 -17.90
N VAL A 300 5.60 2.00 -17.99
CA VAL A 300 6.20 2.82 -16.92
C VAL A 300 5.77 4.28 -17.08
N PHE A 301 5.31 4.91 -15.99
CA PHE A 301 4.96 6.33 -15.93
C PHE A 301 5.76 7.05 -14.83
N THR A 302 5.91 8.37 -14.93
CA THR A 302 6.64 9.14 -13.92
C THR A 302 5.80 9.36 -12.66
N ALA A 303 6.40 9.11 -11.49
CA ALA A 303 5.81 9.44 -10.19
C ALA A 303 6.47 10.67 -9.54
N GLY A 304 7.38 11.35 -10.27
CA GLY A 304 8.17 12.45 -9.72
C GLY A 304 8.93 12.06 -8.45
N GLU A 305 9.01 13.00 -7.50
CA GLU A 305 9.68 12.85 -6.20
C GLU A 305 8.80 12.15 -5.15
N ALA A 306 7.80 11.36 -5.55
CA ALA A 306 6.95 10.67 -4.60
C ALA A 306 7.77 9.73 -3.69
N GLY A 307 7.80 10.03 -2.39
CA GLY A 307 8.23 9.06 -1.39
C GLY A 307 7.23 7.89 -1.28
N HIS A 308 7.59 6.85 -0.54
CA HIS A 308 6.78 5.62 -0.48
C HIS A 308 5.30 5.82 -0.10
N SER A 309 4.98 6.80 0.75
CA SER A 309 3.59 7.14 1.12
C SER A 309 3.02 8.35 0.37
N GLY A 310 3.75 8.88 -0.62
CA GLY A 310 3.49 10.17 -1.26
C GLY A 310 2.81 10.11 -2.62
N TYR A 311 2.48 8.92 -3.14
CA TYR A 311 1.91 8.74 -4.49
C TYR A 311 0.58 9.46 -4.75
N PHE A 312 -0.19 9.75 -3.70
CA PHE A 312 -1.48 10.42 -3.76
C PHE A 312 -1.43 11.85 -3.23
N THR A 313 -0.24 12.46 -3.17
CA THR A 313 -0.10 13.85 -2.72
C THR A 313 -0.84 14.78 -3.69
N PRO A 314 -1.78 15.63 -3.23
CA PRO A 314 -2.47 16.58 -4.09
C PRO A 314 -1.50 17.47 -4.88
N GLY A 315 -1.75 17.62 -6.18
CA GLY A 315 -0.90 18.40 -7.10
C GLY A 315 0.42 17.74 -7.49
N SER A 316 0.64 16.46 -7.12
CA SER A 316 1.83 15.73 -7.55
C SER A 316 1.63 15.08 -8.93
N THR A 317 2.73 14.96 -9.67
CA THR A 317 2.77 14.24 -10.96
C THR A 317 2.27 12.80 -10.85
N SER A 318 2.56 12.12 -9.73
CA SER A 318 2.07 10.76 -9.48
C SER A 318 0.53 10.72 -9.44
N LEU A 319 -0.10 11.61 -8.67
CA LEU A 319 -1.55 11.66 -8.55
C LEU A 319 -2.21 12.02 -9.89
N ASP A 320 -1.61 12.95 -10.66
CA ASP A 320 -2.10 13.30 -12.00
C ASP A 320 -2.11 12.08 -12.92
N ASN A 321 -0.99 11.35 -13.02
CA ASN A 321 -0.92 10.15 -13.86
C ASN A 321 -1.88 9.04 -13.41
N LEU A 322 -2.05 8.83 -12.10
CA LEU A 322 -3.03 7.87 -11.55
C LEU A 322 -4.46 8.27 -11.91
N ALA A 323 -4.77 9.57 -11.92
CA ALA A 323 -6.06 10.08 -12.37
C ALA A 323 -6.26 9.88 -13.88
N HIS A 324 -5.25 10.18 -14.72
CA HIS A 324 -5.34 9.93 -16.16
C HIS A 324 -5.56 8.45 -16.50
N ILE A 325 -4.89 7.53 -15.78
CA ILE A 325 -5.12 6.09 -15.93
C ILE A 325 -6.57 5.74 -15.54
N THR A 326 -7.05 6.24 -14.40
CA THR A 326 -8.41 5.99 -13.89
C THR A 326 -9.49 6.47 -14.86
N LEU A 327 -9.30 7.66 -15.45
CA LEU A 327 -10.21 8.26 -16.44
C LEU A 327 -10.08 7.62 -17.84
N GLY A 328 -9.18 6.67 -18.04
CA GLY A 328 -8.90 6.10 -19.37
C GLY A 328 -8.22 7.08 -20.34
N ALA A 329 -7.80 8.26 -19.88
CA ALA A 329 -7.07 9.29 -20.63
C ALA A 329 -5.58 8.92 -20.81
N ARG A 330 -5.33 7.70 -21.32
CA ARG A 330 -4.00 7.05 -21.32
C ARG A 330 -2.95 7.80 -22.15
N ALA A 331 -3.37 8.60 -23.12
CA ALA A 331 -2.49 9.43 -23.93
C ALA A 331 -1.91 10.63 -23.15
N GLU A 332 -2.53 11.02 -22.04
CA GLU A 332 -2.09 12.12 -21.17
C GLU A 332 -1.10 11.65 -20.09
N VAL A 333 -0.92 10.33 -19.94
CA VAL A 333 0.02 9.75 -18.98
C VAL A 333 1.45 10.08 -19.39
N THR A 334 2.18 10.74 -18.50
CA THR A 334 3.59 11.08 -18.72
C THR A 334 4.48 9.88 -18.43
N HIS A 335 5.21 9.42 -19.45
CA HIS A 335 6.11 8.28 -19.36
C HIS A 335 7.47 8.64 -18.74
N ALA A 336 8.09 7.66 -18.07
CA ALA A 336 9.42 7.79 -17.47
C ALA A 336 10.52 7.22 -18.39
#